data_AF-W9VJV0-F1
#
_entry.id   AF-W9VJV0-F1
#
_cell.length_a   1.000
_cell.length_b   1.000
_cell.length_c   1.000
_cell.angle_alpha   90.00
_cell.angle_beta   90.00
_cell.angle_gamma   90.00
#
_symmetry.space_group_name_H-M   'P 1'
#
loop_
_entity.id
_entity.type
_entity.pdbx_description
1 polymer ?
#
loop_
_entity_poly.entity_id
_entity_poly.type
_entity_poly.pdbx_seq_one_letter_code
_entity_poly.pdbx_strand_id
1 'polypeptide(L)'
;MSPVTLRLRSSQWLGLALILSLLIFAVLEGWLHSGHYATQNLANYLMMPNAQEWLGTDQFGRSMMARMGSAIRLSFLLSFFCVLTSVLLGSFLGVLAGWYGGWVDSLLNWVVNILMALRG
;
A
#
# COMPACT_ATOMS: atom_id res chain seq x y z
N MET A 1 -30.73 -7.70 20.35
CA MET A 1 -29.53 -7.39 19.53
C MET A 1 -28.32 -7.57 20.42
N SER A 2 -27.58 -8.68 20.30
CA SER A 2 -26.35 -8.88 21.09
C SER A 2 -25.28 -7.90 20.61
N PRO A 3 -24.52 -7.25 21.51
CA PRO A 3 -23.43 -6.36 21.09
C PRO A 3 -22.39 -7.19 20.36
N VAL A 4 -22.13 -6.85 19.09
CA VAL A 4 -21.04 -7.43 18.31
C VAL A 4 -19.73 -6.97 18.96
N THR A 5 -19.15 -7.84 19.78
CA THR A 5 -17.84 -7.58 20.39
C THR A 5 -16.77 -7.95 19.37
N LEU A 6 -16.13 -6.94 18.78
CA LEU A 6 -15.00 -7.11 17.88
C LEU A 6 -13.77 -7.56 18.68
N ARG A 7 -13.69 -8.87 18.98
CA ARG A 7 -12.49 -9.48 19.55
C ARG A 7 -11.52 -9.80 18.42
N LEU A 8 -10.44 -9.02 18.32
CA LEU A 8 -9.34 -9.31 17.43
C LEU A 8 -8.62 -10.59 17.86
N ARG A 9 -8.37 -11.47 16.89
CA ARG A 9 -7.58 -12.70 17.08
C ARG A 9 -6.09 -12.37 17.14
N SER A 10 -5.27 -13.20 17.78
CA SER A 10 -3.82 -12.94 17.91
C SER A 10 -3.10 -12.73 16.57
N SER A 11 -3.55 -13.39 15.51
CA SER A 11 -3.02 -13.19 14.14
C SER A 11 -3.35 -11.81 13.55
N GLN A 12 -4.52 -11.26 13.87
CA GLN A 12 -4.92 -9.93 13.40
C GLN A 12 -4.10 -8.84 14.08
N TRP A 13 -3.75 -9.03 15.36
CA TRP A 13 -2.84 -8.15 16.08
C TRP A 13 -1.44 -8.14 15.48
N LEU A 14 -0.91 -9.30 15.08
CA LEU A 14 0.39 -9.38 14.41
C LEU A 14 0.39 -8.62 13.08
N GLY A 15 -0.66 -8.80 12.27
CA GLY A 15 -0.82 -8.06 11.01
C GLY A 15 -0.92 -6.56 11.22
N LEU A 16 -1.71 -6.13 12.20
CA LEU A 16 -1.86 -4.71 12.55
C LEU A 16 -0.54 -4.12 13.06
N ALA A 17 0.19 -4.83 13.91
CA ALA A 17 1.48 -4.39 14.42
C ALA A 17 2.51 -4.21 13.29
N LEU A 18 2.55 -5.13 12.32
CA LEU A 18 3.45 -5.06 11.17
C LEU A 18 3.11 -3.87 10.25
N ILE A 19 1.82 -3.65 9.95
CA ILE A 19 1.40 -2.51 9.12
C ILE A 19 1.72 -1.19 9.82
N LEU A 20 1.44 -1.10 11.13
CA LEU A 20 1.78 0.09 11.92
C LEU A 20 3.29 0.31 11.98
N SER A 21 4.10 -0.73 12.14
CA SER A 21 5.56 -0.55 12.18
C SER A 21 6.10 -0.03 10.84
N LEU A 22 5.59 -0.54 9.70
CA LEU A 22 5.96 -0.05 8.38
C LEU A 22 5.50 1.41 8.16
N LEU A 23 4.31 1.76 8.63
CA LEU A 23 3.79 3.12 8.50
C LEU A 23 4.58 4.10 9.37
N ILE A 24 4.90 3.73 10.61
CA ILE A 24 5.76 4.52 11.50
C ILE A 24 7.13 4.70 10.86
N PHE A 25 7.75 3.63 10.35
CA PHE A 25 9.03 3.71 9.65
C PHE A 25 8.99 4.67 8.45
N ALA A 26 7.92 4.59 7.64
CA ALA A 26 7.73 5.43 6.46
C ALA A 26 7.54 6.93 6.81
N VAL A 27 6.85 7.22 7.92
CA VAL A 27 6.67 8.59 8.42
C VAL A 27 7.97 9.11 9.04
N LEU A 28 8.61 8.32 9.91
CA LEU A 28 9.85 8.70 10.58
C LEU A 28 10.97 9.01 9.58
N GLU A 29 11.12 8.22 8.51
CA GLU A 29 12.11 8.48 7.47
C GLU A 29 11.87 9.84 6.80
N GLY A 30 10.61 10.18 6.48
CA GLY A 30 10.28 11.48 5.90
C GLY A 30 10.57 12.68 6.81
N TRP A 31 10.64 12.47 8.12
CA TRP A 31 11.02 13.51 9.10
C TRP A 31 12.53 13.54 9.35
N LEU A 32 13.20 12.38 9.36
CA LEU A 32 14.64 12.23 9.61
C LEU A 32 15.49 12.70 8.42
N HIS A 33 15.04 12.46 7.19
CA HIS A 33 15.75 12.88 5.98
C HIS A 33 14.96 13.99 5.28
N SER A 34 15.34 15.24 5.58
CA SER A 34 14.84 16.44 4.90
C SER A 34 15.48 16.68 3.53
N GLY A 35 16.52 15.92 3.18
CA GLY A 35 17.10 15.89 1.84
C GLY A 35 16.21 15.12 0.85
N HIS A 36 16.11 15.58 -0.39
CA HIS A 36 15.40 14.82 -1.43
C HIS A 36 16.05 13.43 -1.60
N TYR A 37 15.23 12.36 -1.57
CA TYR A 37 15.64 10.98 -1.88
C TYR A 37 16.34 10.81 -3.25
N ALA A 38 16.25 11.83 -4.10
CA ALA A 38 16.87 11.91 -5.41
C ALA A 38 18.22 12.67 -5.42
N THR A 39 18.68 13.26 -4.32
CA THR A 39 19.96 14.00 -4.31
C THR A 39 21.12 13.04 -4.55
N GLN A 40 21.84 13.27 -5.65
CA GLN A 40 22.97 12.45 -6.04
C GLN A 40 24.25 13.06 -5.50
N ASN A 41 25.06 12.25 -4.83
CA ASN A 41 26.40 12.64 -4.44
C ASN A 41 27.41 11.56 -4.85
N LEU A 42 28.03 11.73 -6.03
CA LEU A 42 28.98 10.75 -6.56
C LEU A 42 30.23 10.58 -5.68
N ALA A 43 30.54 11.53 -4.80
CA ALA A 43 31.62 11.37 -3.82
C ALA A 43 31.33 10.25 -2.81
N ASN A 44 30.05 9.95 -2.60
CA ASN A 44 29.58 8.92 -1.67
C ASN A 44 29.10 7.66 -2.42
N TYR A 45 29.79 7.26 -3.48
CA TYR A 45 29.46 6.07 -4.28
C TYR A 45 29.68 4.77 -3.48
N LEU A 46 28.67 3.89 -3.45
CA LEU A 46 28.73 2.56 -2.80
C LEU A 46 29.34 2.59 -1.39
N MET A 47 28.95 3.58 -0.59
CA MET A 47 29.41 3.63 0.79
C MET A 47 28.77 2.53 1.61
N MET A 48 29.61 1.87 2.41
CA MET A 48 29.17 0.89 3.40
C MET A 48 28.30 1.56 4.48
N PRO A 49 27.43 0.79 5.17
CA PRO A 49 26.60 1.30 6.26
C PRO A 49 27.40 2.09 7.29
N ASN A 50 26.96 3.32 7.58
CA ASN A 50 27.59 4.20 8.57
C ASN A 50 26.51 4.89 9.42
N ALA A 51 26.89 5.53 10.53
CA ALA A 51 25.97 6.19 11.45
C ALA A 51 25.11 7.30 10.78
N GLN A 52 25.62 7.90 9.69
CA GLN A 52 24.89 8.86 8.87
C GLN A 52 23.95 8.19 7.85
N GLU A 53 24.33 7.03 7.32
CA GLU A 53 23.60 6.28 6.28
C GLU A 53 23.51 4.82 6.68
N TRP A 54 22.51 4.46 7.50
CA TRP A 54 22.41 3.14 8.13
C TRP A 54 22.28 1.97 7.13
N LEU A 55 21.79 2.25 5.92
CA LEU A 55 21.69 1.26 4.83
C LEU A 55 22.71 1.52 3.70
N GLY A 56 23.63 2.47 3.88
CA GLY A 56 24.60 2.86 2.87
C GLY A 56 23.97 3.61 1.69
N THR A 57 24.75 3.73 0.61
CA THR A 57 24.39 4.50 -0.59
C THR A 57 24.38 3.66 -1.87
N ASP A 58 23.59 4.10 -2.85
CA ASP A 58 23.49 3.48 -4.18
C ASP A 58 24.72 3.74 -5.07
N GLN A 59 24.74 3.13 -6.25
CA GLN A 59 25.66 3.42 -7.35
C GLN A 59 25.65 4.89 -7.83
N PHE A 60 24.70 5.68 -7.33
CA PHE A 60 24.56 7.11 -7.59
C PHE A 60 24.84 7.97 -6.34
N GLY A 61 25.32 7.35 -5.26
CA GLY A 61 25.59 8.00 -3.97
C GLY A 61 24.35 8.57 -3.28
N ARG A 62 23.19 7.93 -3.50
CA ARG A 62 21.90 8.27 -2.88
C ARG A 62 21.67 7.40 -1.64
N SER A 63 21.12 7.96 -0.57
CA SER A 63 20.73 7.20 0.64
C SER A 63 19.74 6.08 0.32
N MET A 64 20.06 4.83 0.67
CA MET A 64 19.12 3.71 0.49
C MET A 64 18.00 3.71 1.52
N MET A 65 18.28 4.19 2.73
CA MET A 65 17.26 4.34 3.77
C MET A 65 16.16 5.28 3.30
N ALA A 66 16.54 6.44 2.77
CA ALA A 66 15.57 7.43 2.30
C ALA A 66 14.74 6.92 1.10
N ARG A 67 15.37 6.16 0.21
CA ARG A 67 14.68 5.53 -0.93
C ARG A 67 13.69 4.46 -0.51
N MET A 68 14.04 3.64 0.47
CA MET A 68 13.13 2.62 0.98
C MET A 68 11.93 3.26 1.70
N GLY A 69 12.16 4.25 2.56
CA GLY A 69 11.07 4.96 3.25
C GLY A 69 10.12 5.67 2.29
N SER A 70 10.65 6.37 1.28
CA SER A 70 9.83 6.98 0.22
C SER A 70 9.07 5.96 -0.64
N ALA A 71 9.67 4.80 -0.96
CA ALA A 71 8.99 3.72 -1.67
C ALA A 71 7.84 3.11 -0.86
N ILE A 72 8.02 2.96 0.46
CA ILE A 72 6.96 2.47 1.35
C ILE A 72 5.80 3.48 1.39
N ARG A 73 6.08 4.79 1.53
CA ARG A 73 5.04 5.85 1.47
C ARG A 73 4.24 5.79 0.17
N LEU A 74 4.93 5.68 -0.97
CA LEU A 74 4.29 5.55 -2.28
C LEU A 74 3.42 4.29 -2.38
N SER A 75 3.91 3.16 -1.88
CA SER A 75 3.18 1.88 -1.89
C SER A 75 1.88 1.95 -1.08
N PHE A 76 1.91 2.61 0.09
CA PHE A 76 0.72 2.83 0.90
C PHE A 76 -0.28 3.75 0.20
N LEU A 77 0.17 4.86 -0.39
CA LEU A 77 -0.71 5.77 -1.13
C LEU A 77 -1.37 5.07 -2.32
N LEU A 78 -0.59 4.35 -3.13
CA LEU A 78 -1.11 3.59 -4.27
C LEU A 78 -2.13 2.55 -3.82
N SER A 79 -1.81 1.76 -2.79
CA SER A 79 -2.73 0.76 -2.25
C SER A 79 -4.03 1.38 -1.75
N PHE A 80 -3.96 2.53 -1.07
CA PHE A 80 -5.12 3.26 -0.61
C PHE A 80 -6.00 3.72 -1.77
N PHE A 81 -5.42 4.34 -2.81
CA PHE A 81 -6.19 4.78 -3.98
C PHE A 81 -6.76 3.62 -4.79
N CYS A 82 -6.04 2.51 -4.93
CA CYS A 82 -6.55 1.30 -5.57
C CYS A 82 -7.78 0.74 -4.85
N VAL A 83 -7.72 0.61 -3.52
CA VAL A 83 -8.86 0.13 -2.73
C VAL A 83 -10.02 1.11 -2.78
N LEU A 84 -9.74 2.42 -2.64
CA LEU A 84 -10.77 3.45 -2.67
C LEU A 84 -11.52 3.46 -4.00
N THR A 85 -10.78 3.47 -5.13
CA THR A 85 -11.39 3.44 -6.47
C THR A 85 -12.14 2.13 -6.72
N SER A 86 -11.61 1.00 -6.28
CA SER A 86 -12.30 -0.30 -6.39
C SER A 86 -13.61 -0.33 -5.60
N VAL A 87 -13.63 0.21 -4.38
CA VAL A 87 -14.85 0.26 -3.56
C VAL A 87 -15.87 1.23 -4.16
N LEU A 88 -15.43 2.40 -4.63
CA LEU A 88 -16.32 3.38 -5.27
C LEU A 88 -16.98 2.82 -6.53
N LEU A 89 -16.19 2.29 -7.46
CA LEU A 89 -16.71 1.72 -8.71
C LEU A 89 -17.51 0.44 -8.46
N GLY A 90 -17.00 -0.46 -7.60
CA GLY A 90 -17.67 -1.72 -7.29
C GLY A 90 -19.01 -1.53 -6.58
N SER A 91 -19.08 -0.62 -5.59
CA SER A 91 -20.33 -0.30 -4.91
C SER A 91 -21.32 0.41 -5.82
N PHE A 92 -20.86 1.34 -6.67
CA PHE A 92 -21.71 2.03 -7.63
C PHE A 92 -22.35 1.05 -8.63
N LEU A 93 -21.56 0.17 -9.23
CA LEU A 93 -22.06 -0.87 -10.14
C LEU A 93 -22.98 -1.86 -9.41
N GLY A 94 -22.65 -2.25 -8.17
CA GLY A 94 -23.47 -3.14 -7.36
C GLY A 94 -24.85 -2.55 -7.03
N VAL A 95 -24.91 -1.26 -6.70
CA VAL A 95 -26.19 -0.56 -6.48
C VAL A 95 -27.00 -0.47 -7.76
N LEU A 96 -26.36 -0.17 -8.91
CA LEU A 96 -27.04 -0.14 -10.21
C LEU A 96 -27.64 -1.49 -10.60
N ALA A 97 -26.90 -2.59 -10.37
CA ALA A 97 -27.39 -3.95 -10.60
C ALA A 97 -28.63 -4.25 -9.73
N GLY A 98 -28.56 -3.91 -8.45
CA GLY A 98 -29.63 -4.15 -7.48
C GLY A 98 -30.88 -3.28 -7.69
N TRP A 99 -30.73 -2.07 -8.22
CA TRP A 99 -31.87 -1.16 -8.43
C TRP A 99 -32.61 -1.43 -9.74
N TYR A 100 -31.91 -1.51 -10.88
CA TYR A 100 -32.58 -1.71 -12.18
C TYR A 100 -33.01 -3.16 -12.40
N GLY A 101 -32.27 -4.14 -11.85
CA GLY A 101 -32.47 -5.54 -12.17
C GLY A 101 -32.36 -5.85 -13.67
N GLY A 102 -32.61 -7.10 -14.05
CA GLY A 102 -32.70 -7.49 -15.47
C GLY A 102 -31.34 -7.58 -16.18
N TRP A 103 -31.19 -6.85 -17.30
CA TRP A 103 -30.05 -7.03 -18.21
C TRP A 103 -28.72 -6.51 -17.64
N VAL A 104 -28.74 -5.44 -16.84
CA VAL A 104 -27.54 -4.88 -16.19
C VAL A 104 -26.97 -5.87 -15.17
N ASP A 105 -27.83 -6.47 -14.34
CA ASP A 105 -27.44 -7.50 -13.38
C ASP A 105 -26.91 -8.77 -14.08
N SER A 106 -27.56 -9.19 -15.17
CA SER A 106 -27.12 -10.34 -15.96
C SER A 106 -25.74 -10.13 -16.58
N LEU A 107 -25.46 -8.93 -17.11
CA LEU A 107 -24.18 -8.61 -17.73
C LEU A 107 -23.06 -8.56 -16.68
N LEU A 108 -23.29 -7.94 -15.52
CA LEU A 108 -22.32 -7.88 -14.43
C LEU A 108 -22.01 -9.27 -13.86
N ASN A 109 -23.03 -10.08 -13.61
CA ASN A 109 -22.83 -11.47 -13.16
C ASN A 109 -22.08 -12.31 -14.20
N TRP A 110 -22.33 -12.09 -15.50
CA TRP A 110 -21.60 -12.78 -16.56
C TRP A 110 -20.11 -12.41 -16.57
N VAL A 111 -19.78 -11.12 -16.42
CA VAL A 111 -18.37 -10.67 -16.30
C VAL A 111 -17.70 -11.28 -15.08
N VAL A 112 -18.34 -11.26 -13.91
CA VAL A 112 -17.81 -11.88 -12.68
C VAL A 112 -17.57 -13.38 -12.89
N ASN A 113 -18.49 -14.08 -13.54
CA ASN A 113 -18.33 -15.50 -13.85
C ASN A 113 -17.14 -15.77 -14.77
N ILE A 114 -16.88 -14.93 -15.79
CA ILE A 114 -15.70 -15.05 -16.64
C ILE A 114 -14.42 -14.87 -15.82
N LEU A 115 -14.37 -13.83 -14.98
CA LEU A 115 -13.21 -13.55 -14.14
C LEU A 115 -12.94 -14.70 -13.16
N MET A 116 -13.99 -15.29 -12.58
CA MET A 116 -13.88 -16.46 -11.69
C MET A 116 -13.56 -17.76 -12.43
N ALA A 117 -13.99 -17.90 -13.69
CA ALA A 117 -13.69 -19.06 -14.54
C ALA A 117 -12.23 -19.05 -15.03
N LEU A 118 -11.66 -17.86 -15.23
CA LEU A 118 -10.24 -17.65 -15.44
C LEU A 118 -9.50 -17.86 -14.12
N ARG A 119 -9.25 -19.14 -13.80
CA ARG A 119 -8.40 -19.53 -12.68
C ARG A 119 -6.95 -19.18 -13.01
N GLY A 120 -6.43 -18.14 -12.37
CA GLY A 120 -4.99 -17.87 -12.25
C GLY A 120 -4.31 -18.89 -11.36
#